data_AF-A0AAD1VQL7-F1
#
_entry.id   AF-A0AAD1VQL7-F1
#
_cell.length_a   1.000
_cell.length_b   1.000
_cell.length_c   1.000
_cell.angle_alpha   90.00
_cell.angle_beta   90.00
_cell.angle_gamma   90.00
#
_symmetry.space_group_name_H-M   'P 1'
#
loop_
_entity.id
_entity.type
_entity.pdbx_description
1 polymer ?
#
loop_
_entity_poly.entity_id
_entity_poly.type
_entity_poly.pdbx_seq_one_letter_code
_entity_poly.pdbx_strand_id
1 'polypeptide(L)'
;MQNNILCRFSDAWDIINLGQLTPTLRVLTEDPHLWKKLCKYHFKEKMLCHLIVSESGHIDWKLMFFALQKYYPKKEQYADTLQFCRHCSILFWKDSGHPCTANDPGSCFVPISPQHFIDLFRF
;
A
#
# COMPACT_ATOMS: atom_id res chain seq x y z
N MET A 1 14.97 7.68 16.37
CA MET A 1 14.87 6.20 16.35
C MET A 1 13.49 5.65 16.77
N GLN A 2 12.60 6.44 17.40
CA GLN A 2 11.28 5.99 17.87
C GLN A 2 10.14 5.93 16.80
N ASN A 3 10.33 6.48 15.59
CA ASN A 3 9.29 6.52 14.54
C ASN A 3 9.22 5.30 13.60
N ASN A 4 9.95 4.22 13.90
CA ASN A 4 10.03 3.06 12.99
C ASN A 4 8.68 2.36 12.77
N ILE A 5 7.82 2.31 13.80
CA ILE A 5 6.49 1.69 13.71
C ILE A 5 5.56 2.58 12.90
N LEU A 6 5.52 3.89 13.18
CA LEU A 6 4.65 4.83 12.44
C LEU A 6 4.96 4.83 10.95
N CYS A 7 6.25 4.75 10.60
CA CYS A 7 6.72 4.67 9.21
C CYS A 7 6.38 3.36 8.49
N ARG A 8 5.66 2.43 9.14
CA ARG A 8 5.13 1.19 8.55
C ARG A 8 3.65 1.29 8.21
N PHE A 9 2.93 2.29 8.71
CA PHE A 9 1.55 2.51 8.30
C PHE A 9 1.49 2.83 6.81
N SER A 10 0.56 2.18 6.15
CA SER A 10 0.23 2.36 4.74
C SER A 10 -1.14 3.01 4.54
N ASP A 11 -1.87 3.34 5.60
CA ASP A 11 -3.06 4.18 5.50
C ASP A 11 -2.87 5.47 6.29
N ALA A 12 -3.22 6.59 5.65
CA ALA A 12 -3.20 7.91 6.26
C ALA A 12 -4.23 8.03 7.39
N TRP A 13 -5.36 7.30 7.30
CA TRP A 13 -6.37 7.32 8.34
C TRP A 13 -5.90 6.69 9.64
N ASP A 14 -5.14 5.60 9.58
CA ASP A 14 -4.53 4.99 10.77
C ASP A 14 -3.61 5.98 11.48
N ILE A 15 -2.81 6.73 10.71
CA ILE A 15 -1.91 7.77 11.24
C ILE A 15 -2.72 8.91 11.88
N ILE A 16 -3.80 9.36 11.24
CA ILE A 16 -4.67 10.43 11.77
C ILE A 16 -5.34 9.99 13.06
N ASN A 17 -5.97 8.83 13.06
CA ASN A 17 -6.69 8.29 14.21
C ASN A 17 -5.75 8.08 15.41
N LEU A 18 -4.53 7.59 15.15
CA LEU A 18 -3.51 7.44 16.19
C LEU A 18 -3.13 8.78 16.83
N GLY A 19 -3.01 9.84 16.02
CA GLY A 19 -2.68 11.19 16.51
C GLY A 19 -3.75 11.79 17.41
N GLN A 20 -4.99 11.30 17.35
CA GLN A 20 -6.09 11.77 18.20
C GLN A 20 -6.07 11.16 19.61
N LEU A 21 -5.29 10.10 19.85
CA LEU A 21 -5.33 9.37 21.12
C LEU A 21 -4.58 10.07 22.26
N THR A 22 -3.41 10.65 21.98
CA THR A 22 -2.60 11.35 22.98
C THR A 22 -1.82 12.52 22.37
N PRO A 23 -1.49 13.57 23.16
CA PRO A 23 -0.66 14.68 22.67
C PRO A 23 0.71 14.23 22.14
N THR A 24 1.31 13.22 22.77
CA THR A 24 2.60 12.66 22.33
C THR A 24 2.48 12.03 20.96
N LEU A 25 1.44 11.22 20.73
CA LEU A 25 1.20 10.61 19.42
C LEU A 25 0.88 11.67 18.35
N ARG A 26 0.12 12.72 18.71
CA ARG A 26 -0.13 13.86 17.81
C ARG A 26 1.16 14.49 17.30
N VAL A 27 2.15 14.72 18.17
CA VAL A 27 3.44 15.29 17.75
C VAL A 27 4.17 14.35 16.78
N LEU A 28 4.11 13.04 17.01
CA LEU A 28 4.78 12.05 16.16
C LEU A 28 4.07 11.87 14.81
N THR A 29 2.75 11.94 14.76
CA THR A 29 1.96 11.75 13.54
C THR A 29 1.97 12.97 12.62
N GLU A 30 2.35 14.16 13.12
CA GLU A 30 2.57 15.36 12.31
C GLU A 30 4.01 15.46 11.74
N ASP A 31 4.89 14.47 11.94
CA ASP A 31 6.25 14.47 11.40
C ASP A 31 6.26 14.53 9.85
N PRO A 32 6.86 15.57 9.22
CA PRO A 32 6.92 15.67 7.77
C PRO A 32 7.60 14.47 7.08
N HIS A 33 8.57 13.81 7.74
CA HIS A 33 9.25 12.64 7.17
C HIS A 33 8.33 11.44 7.04
N LEU A 34 7.40 11.27 7.99
CA LEU A 34 6.39 10.22 7.97
C LEU A 34 5.50 10.38 6.74
N TRP A 35 4.93 11.57 6.54
CA TRP A 35 4.07 11.88 5.40
C TRP A 35 4.81 11.84 4.06
N LYS A 36 6.07 12.27 4.01
CA LYS A 36 6.92 12.13 2.83
C LYS A 36 7.10 10.67 2.44
N LYS A 37 7.36 9.79 3.42
CA LYS A 37 7.51 8.34 3.19
C LYS A 37 6.20 7.73 2.71
N LEU A 38 5.08 8.12 3.31
CA LEU A 38 3.75 7.67 2.89
C LEU A 38 3.44 8.12 1.45
N CYS A 39 3.73 9.37 1.08
CA CYS A 39 3.59 9.84 -0.30
C CYS A 39 4.40 8.98 -1.28
N LYS A 40 5.70 8.75 -0.99
CA LYS A 40 6.56 7.90 -1.82
C LYS A 40 6.11 6.44 -1.88
N TYR A 41 5.39 5.97 -0.86
CA TYR A 41 4.85 4.62 -0.82
C TYR A 41 3.67 4.43 -1.79
N HIS A 42 2.77 5.41 -1.88
CA HIS A 42 1.57 5.31 -2.73
C HIS A 42 1.75 5.90 -4.13
N PHE A 43 2.57 6.93 -4.28
CA PHE A 43 2.67 7.71 -5.52
C PHE A 43 4.07 7.61 -6.12
N LYS A 44 4.16 7.44 -7.44
CA LYS A 44 5.43 7.38 -8.17
C LYS A 44 6.11 8.76 -8.17
N GLU A 45 7.44 8.80 -8.23
CA GLU A 45 8.20 10.06 -8.16
C GLU A 45 7.78 11.10 -9.22
N LYS A 46 7.38 10.66 -10.42
CA LYS A 46 6.88 11.55 -11.48
C LYS A 46 5.57 12.27 -11.11
N MET A 47 4.74 11.68 -10.25
CA MET A 47 3.48 12.29 -9.78
C MET A 47 3.73 13.35 -8.71
N LEU A 48 4.88 13.29 -8.04
CA LEU A 48 5.29 14.26 -7.02
C LEU A 48 5.81 15.58 -7.62
N CYS A 49 5.95 15.68 -8.94
CA CYS A 49 6.43 16.89 -9.62
C CYS A 49 5.38 18.01 -9.71
N HIS A 50 4.08 17.72 -9.51
CA HIS A 50 2.99 18.69 -9.53
C HIS A 50 2.89 19.47 -8.20
N LEU A 51 3.99 20.13 -7.81
CA LEU A 51 4.17 20.65 -6.45
C LEU A 51 3.38 21.94 -6.18
N ILE A 52 2.47 21.87 -5.21
CA ILE A 52 2.01 23.03 -4.43
C ILE A 52 3.15 23.41 -3.49
N VAL A 53 3.89 24.46 -3.83
CA VAL A 53 4.87 25.06 -2.91
C VAL A 53 4.07 25.82 -1.86
N SER A 54 4.22 25.49 -0.57
CA SER A 54 3.62 26.34 0.47
C SER A 54 4.33 27.70 0.48
N GLU A 55 3.64 28.75 0.92
CA GLU A 55 4.14 30.13 0.95
C GLU A 55 5.47 30.27 1.73
N SER A 56 5.83 29.28 2.56
CA SER A 56 7.09 29.22 3.33
C SER A 56 8.27 28.56 2.59
N GLY A 57 8.08 28.07 1.36
CA GLY A 57 9.10 27.29 0.63
C GLY A 57 9.27 25.86 1.12
N HIS A 58 8.59 25.46 2.20
CA HIS A 58 8.57 24.08 2.69
C HIS A 58 7.39 23.30 2.09
N ILE A 59 7.62 22.03 1.74
CA ILE A 59 6.56 21.14 1.24
C ILE A 59 5.79 20.58 2.44
N ASP A 60 4.50 20.89 2.51
CA ASP A 60 3.58 20.21 3.41
C ASP A 60 3.22 18.84 2.83
N TRP A 61 3.93 17.80 3.30
CA TRP A 61 3.75 16.43 2.83
C TRP A 61 2.39 15.83 3.18
N LYS A 62 1.74 16.30 4.25
CA LYS A 62 0.42 15.82 4.65
C LYS A 62 -0.63 16.38 3.69
N LEU A 63 -0.58 17.69 3.42
CA LEU A 63 -1.43 18.31 2.41
C LEU A 63 -1.19 17.70 1.03
N MET A 64 0.08 17.46 0.67
CA MET A 64 0.47 16.81 -0.58
C MET A 64 -0.16 15.42 -0.71
N PHE A 65 -0.14 14.60 0.34
CA PHE A 65 -0.75 13.27 0.33
C PHE A 65 -2.23 13.33 -0.05
N PHE A 66 -3.01 14.18 0.63
CA PHE A 66 -4.44 14.31 0.38
C PHE A 66 -4.75 14.97 -0.96
N ALA A 67 -3.88 15.87 -1.45
CA ALA A 67 -4.01 16.42 -2.79
C ALA A 67 -3.82 15.33 -3.85
N LEU A 68 -2.75 14.53 -3.76
CA LEU A 68 -2.47 13.44 -4.69
C LEU A 68 -3.54 12.34 -4.65
N GLN A 69 -4.06 12.02 -3.47
CA GLN A 69 -5.13 11.03 -3.30
C GLN A 69 -6.41 11.39 -4.07
N LYS A 70 -6.67 12.68 -4.33
CA LYS A 70 -7.83 13.12 -5.13
C LYS A 70 -7.68 12.79 -6.62
N TYR A 71 -6.45 12.73 -7.13
CA TYR A 71 -6.17 12.59 -8.56
C TYR A 71 -5.62 11.21 -8.95
N TYR A 72 -4.99 10.51 -8.02
CA TYR A 72 -4.35 9.23 -8.27
C TYR A 72 -4.91 8.16 -7.32
N PRO A 73 -5.21 6.96 -7.83
CA PRO A 73 -5.57 5.85 -6.97
C PRO A 73 -4.41 5.52 -6.02
N LYS A 74 -4.73 5.24 -4.75
CA LYS A 74 -3.73 4.71 -3.81
C LYS A 74 -3.23 3.37 -4.32
N LYS A 75 -1.97 3.05 -4.03
CA LYS A 75 -1.45 1.68 -4.17
C LYS A 75 -2.36 0.68 -3.44
N GLU A 76 -2.92 -0.26 -4.18
CA GLU A 76 -3.69 -1.37 -3.60
C GLU A 76 -2.78 -2.25 -2.75
N GLN A 77 -3.24 -2.58 -1.55
CA GLN A 77 -2.63 -3.56 -0.68
C GLN A 77 -3.67 -4.62 -0.37
N TYR A 78 -3.34 -5.87 -0.73
CA TYR A 78 -4.09 -7.03 -0.26
C TYR A 78 -3.23 -7.70 0.81
N ALA A 79 -3.86 -8.09 1.92
CA ALA A 79 -3.15 -8.68 3.06
C ALA A 79 -2.34 -9.91 2.64
N ASP A 80 -2.95 -10.77 1.83
CA ASP A 80 -2.30 -11.95 1.27
C ASP A 80 -2.50 -12.01 -0.25
N THR A 81 -1.49 -12.51 -0.95
CA THR A 81 -1.58 -12.72 -2.40
C THR A 81 -2.13 -14.10 -2.69
N LEU A 82 -3.31 -14.18 -3.30
CA LEU A 82 -3.81 -15.42 -3.90
C LEU A 82 -2.96 -15.80 -5.10
N GLN A 83 -2.62 -17.08 -5.19
CA GLN A 83 -1.96 -17.70 -6.33
C GLN A 83 -2.92 -18.68 -6.98
N PHE A 84 -2.93 -18.70 -8.31
CA PHE A 84 -3.61 -19.72 -9.10
C PHE A 84 -2.57 -20.65 -9.71
N CYS A 85 -2.71 -21.95 -9.46
CA CYS A 85 -1.92 -22.96 -10.12
C CYS A 85 -2.56 -23.33 -11.46
N ARG A 86 -1.92 -22.98 -12.57
CA ARG A 86 -2.43 -23.31 -13.92
C ARG A 86 -2.41 -24.80 -14.24
N HIS A 87 -1.57 -25.58 -13.54
CA HIS A 87 -1.49 -27.03 -13.72
C HIS A 87 -2.64 -27.75 -13.01
N CYS A 88 -2.91 -27.39 -11.75
CA CYS A 88 -3.93 -28.07 -10.93
C CYS A 88 -5.30 -27.38 -10.97
N SER A 89 -5.40 -26.18 -11.54
CA SER A 89 -6.58 -25.31 -11.50
C SER A 89 -7.07 -25.03 -10.07
N ILE A 90 -6.14 -24.77 -9.15
CA ILE A 90 -6.40 -24.54 -7.73
C ILE A 90 -5.96 -23.13 -7.33
N LEU A 91 -6.81 -22.45 -6.54
CA LEU A 91 -6.47 -21.22 -5.83
C LEU A 91 -5.90 -21.55 -4.44
N PHE A 92 -4.83 -20.87 -4.05
CA PHE A 92 -4.22 -21.03 -2.74
C PHE A 92 -3.55 -19.72 -2.27
N TRP A 93 -3.41 -19.57 -0.96
CA TRP A 93 -2.66 -18.44 -0.39
C TRP A 93 -1.16 -18.68 -0.56
N LYS A 94 -0.43 -17.68 -1.06
CA LYS A 94 1.02 -17.78 -1.31
C LYS A 94 1.78 -18.34 -0.10
N ASP A 95 1.42 -17.90 1.10
CA ASP A 95 2.13 -18.24 2.33
C ASP A 95 1.74 -19.62 2.89
N SER A 96 0.59 -20.17 2.48
CA SER A 96 0.20 -21.56 2.78
C SER A 96 0.83 -22.56 1.79
N GLY A 97 1.21 -22.10 0.60
CA GLY A 97 1.77 -22.93 -0.46
C GLY A 97 0.75 -23.89 -1.10
N HIS A 98 1.21 -24.64 -2.11
CA HIS A 98 0.42 -25.65 -2.81
C HIS A 98 1.33 -26.80 -3.25
N PRO A 99 1.03 -28.06 -2.87
CA PRO A 99 1.81 -29.23 -3.25
C PRO A 99 1.50 -29.64 -4.71
N CYS A 100 1.95 -28.83 -5.66
CA CYS A 100 1.79 -29.11 -7.08
C CYS A 100 2.69 -30.28 -7.50
N THR A 101 2.18 -31.15 -8.36
CA THR A 101 2.90 -32.32 -8.90
C THR A 101 3.61 -32.03 -10.23
N ALA A 102 3.57 -30.79 -10.72
CA ALA A 102 4.29 -30.40 -11.93
C ALA A 102 5.82 -30.54 -11.74
N ASN A 103 6.55 -30.81 -12.83
CA ASN A 103 8.01 -30.91 -12.79
C ASN A 103 8.69 -29.60 -12.33
N ASP A 104 8.07 -28.45 -12.59
CA ASP A 104 8.48 -27.14 -12.07
C ASP A 104 7.26 -26.38 -11.51
N PRO A 105 6.90 -26.60 -10.23
CA PRO A 105 5.73 -26.00 -9.59
C PRO A 105 5.70 -24.46 -9.65
N GLY A 106 6.85 -23.81 -9.48
CA GLY A 106 6.93 -22.34 -9.39
C GLY A 106 6.50 -21.66 -10.68
N SER A 107 6.78 -22.27 -11.83
CA SER A 107 6.38 -21.75 -13.15
C SER A 107 4.86 -21.75 -13.39
N CYS A 108 4.14 -22.58 -12.64
CA CYS A 108 2.70 -22.79 -12.81
C CYS A 108 1.86 -21.79 -12.02
N PHE A 109 2.45 -21.10 -11.04
CA PHE A 109 1.75 -20.20 -10.13
C PHE A 109 1.67 -18.79 -10.70
N VAL A 110 0.48 -18.22 -10.70
CA VAL A 110 0.23 -16.84 -11.14
C VAL A 110 -0.51 -16.08 -10.03
N PRO A 111 -0.05 -14.88 -9.64
CA PRO A 111 -0.78 -14.05 -8.69
C PRO A 111 -2.12 -13.61 -9.28
N ILE A 112 -3.16 -13.63 -8.46
CA ILE A 112 -4.52 -13.24 -8.83
C ILE A 112 -4.86 -11.91 -8.16
N SER A 113 -5.25 -10.92 -8.97
CA SER A 113 -5.87 -9.68 -8.47
C SER A 113 -7.31 -9.96 -8.04
N PRO A 114 -7.92 -9.15 -7.15
CA PRO A 114 -9.31 -9.40 -6.76
C PRO A 114 -10.30 -9.36 -7.92
N GLN A 115 -10.06 -8.51 -8.93
CA GLN A 115 -10.91 -8.48 -10.11
C GLN A 115 -10.82 -9.80 -10.88
N HIS A 116 -9.61 -10.31 -11.12
CA HIS A 116 -9.44 -11.63 -11.74
C HIS A 116 -10.05 -12.75 -10.90
N PHE A 117 -9.97 -12.68 -9.56
CA PHE A 117 -10.65 -13.64 -8.69
C PHE A 117 -12.17 -13.62 -8.90
N ILE A 118 -12.79 -12.43 -8.96
CA ILE A 118 -14.23 -12.30 -9.23
C ILE A 118 -14.58 -12.85 -10.61
N ASP A 119 -13.75 -12.57 -11.62
CA ASP A 119 -13.99 -13.00 -13.01
C ASP A 119 -13.94 -14.53 -13.16
N LEU A 120 -13.27 -15.27 -12.27
CA LEU A 120 -13.31 -16.74 -12.24
C LEU A 120 -14.71 -17.32 -11.97
N PHE A 121 -15.60 -16.55 -11.34
CA PHE A 121 -16.96 -16.99 -10.97
C PHE A 121 -18.05 -16.35 -11.83
N ARG A 122 -17.68 -15.50 -12.80
CA ARG A 122 -18.60 -14.92 -13.76
C ARG A 122 -18.84 -15.93 -14.88
N PHE A 123 -19.84 -16.79 -14.68
CA PHE A 123 -20.39 -17.70 -15.69
C PHE A 123 -21.40 -16.96 -16.57
#